data_AF-A0A953X5S1-F1
#
_entry.id   AF-A0A953X5S1-F1
#
_cell.length_a   1.000
_cell.length_b   1.000
_cell.length_c   1.000
_cell.angle_alpha   90.00
_cell.angle_beta   90.00
_cell.angle_gamma   90.00
#
_symmetry.space_group_name_H-M   'P 1'
#
loop_
_entity.id
_entity.type
_entity.pdbx_description
1 polymer ?
#
loop_
_entity_poly.entity_id
_entity_poly.type
_entity_poly.pdbx_seq_one_letter_code
_entity_poly.pdbx_strand_id
1 'polypeptide(L)' 'SAACDGQVLVAQDMLGLFDWAPKFVRRYADLKSEIDAAASSFAADVRSREFPAKAETYSLRKPQT' A
#
# COMPACT_ATOMS: atom_id res chain seq x y z
N SER A 1 -3.12 2.05 30.41
CA SER A 1 -3.68 3.25 31.08
C SER A 1 -3.09 4.47 30.40
N ALA A 2 -3.74 5.64 30.44
CA ALA A 2 -3.06 6.89 30.06
C ALA A 2 -1.86 7.18 30.99
N ALA A 3 -1.88 6.63 32.22
CA ALA A 3 -0.76 6.61 33.15
C ALA A 3 0.22 5.46 32.83
N CYS A 4 0.74 5.40 31.62
CA CYS A 4 1.86 4.54 31.24
C CYS A 4 2.88 5.39 30.48
N ASP A 5 4.17 5.07 30.63
CA ASP A 5 5.27 5.84 29.99
C ASP A 5 5.29 5.70 28.46
N GLY A 6 4.55 4.74 27.91
CA GLY A 6 4.39 4.53 26.49
C GLY A 6 3.09 3.82 26.16
N GLN A 7 2.75 3.81 24.88
CA GLN A 7 1.61 3.10 24.32
C GLN A 7 2.06 2.31 23.09
N VAL A 8 1.38 1.21 22.82
CA VAL A 8 1.63 0.37 21.63
C VAL A 8 0.30 0.07 20.96
N LEU A 9 0.30 0.10 19.64
CA LEU A 9 -0.81 -0.32 18.78
C LEU A 9 -0.25 -1.21 17.67
N VAL A 10 -1.10 -2.10 17.14
CA VAL A 10 -0.80 -2.82 15.91
C VAL A 10 -0.91 -1.83 14.75
N ALA A 11 0.13 -1.76 13.92
CA ALA A 11 0.22 -0.76 12.85
C ALA A 11 -0.96 -0.85 11.86
N GLN A 12 -1.38 -2.07 11.51
CA GLN A 12 -2.48 -2.33 10.58
C GLN A 12 -3.81 -1.77 11.10
N ASP A 13 -4.11 -1.94 12.40
CA ASP A 13 -5.35 -1.42 13.00
C ASP A 13 -5.30 0.10 13.09
N MET A 14 -4.15 0.65 13.50
CA MET A 14 -3.91 2.09 13.61
C MET A 14 -4.00 2.79 12.25
N LEU A 15 -3.51 2.14 11.18
CA LEU A 15 -3.52 2.67 9.82
C LEU A 15 -4.79 2.33 9.03
N GLY A 16 -5.76 1.65 9.65
CA GLY A 16 -7.06 1.40 9.03
C GLY A 16 -7.01 0.41 7.87
N LEU A 17 -6.20 -0.64 7.98
CA LEU A 17 -6.13 -1.70 6.95
C LEU A 17 -7.38 -2.61 6.94
N PHE A 18 -8.11 -2.66 8.06
CA PHE A 18 -9.28 -3.52 8.23
C PHE A 18 -10.53 -2.71 8.61
N ASP A 19 -11.70 -3.20 8.20
CA ASP A 19 -13.00 -2.55 8.46
C ASP A 19 -13.36 -2.50 9.95
N TRP A 20 -12.86 -3.45 10.73
CA TRP A 20 -13.01 -3.50 12.18
C TRP A 20 -11.67 -3.24 12.89
N ALA A 21 -11.72 -2.58 14.04
CA ALA A 21 -10.59 -2.44 14.95
C ALA A 21 -11.07 -2.55 16.41
N PRO A 22 -10.22 -3.02 17.34
CA PRO A 22 -10.54 -3.04 18.77
C PRO A 22 -10.87 -1.64 19.30
N LYS A 23 -11.75 -1.56 20.32
CA LYS A 23 -12.25 -0.30 20.90
C LYS A 23 -11.19 0.70 21.39
N PHE A 24 -9.98 0.22 21.70
CA PHE A 24 -8.89 1.06 22.21
C PHE A 24 -8.00 1.63 21.09
N VAL A 25 -8.24 1.24 19.83
CA VAL A 25 -7.51 1.74 18.68
C VAL A 25 -8.13 3.05 18.22
N ARG A 26 -7.29 4.07 18.06
CA ARG A 26 -7.61 5.24 17.24
C ARG A 26 -7.06 4.99 15.84
N ARG A 27 -7.89 5.12 14.81
CA ARG A 27 -7.45 5.11 13.42
C ARG A 27 -6.83 6.46 13.06
N TYR A 28 -5.68 6.42 12.40
CA TYR A 28 -4.92 7.59 11.93
C TYR A 28 -4.87 7.68 10.40
N ALA A 29 -5.27 6.63 9.69
CA ALA A 29 -5.37 6.58 8.24
C ALA A 29 -6.48 5.61 7.80
N ASP A 30 -6.82 5.62 6.51
CA ASP A 30 -7.67 4.65 5.82
C ASP A 30 -6.86 3.96 4.72
N LEU A 31 -5.89 3.15 5.13
CA LEU A 31 -4.99 2.49 4.20
C LEU A 31 -5.70 1.45 3.34
N LYS A 32 -6.84 0.92 3.80
CA LYS A 32 -7.69 0.03 3.00
C LYS A 32 -8.12 0.73 1.71
N SER A 33 -8.72 1.93 1.81
CA SER A 33 -9.18 2.67 0.64
C SER A 33 -8.03 3.09 -0.28
N GLU A 34 -6.90 3.51 0.28
CA GLU A 34 -5.71 3.87 -0.50
C GLU A 34 -5.15 2.67 -1.28
N ILE A 35 -5.07 1.49 -0.64
CA ILE A 35 -4.64 0.25 -1.30
C ILE A 35 -5.64 -0.17 -2.37
N ASP A 36 -6.95 -0.11 -2.10
CA ASP A 36 -8.00 -0.45 -3.07
C ASP A 36 -7.90 0.46 -4.32
N ALA A 37 -7.66 1.76 -4.11
CA ALA A 37 -7.47 2.72 -5.20
C ALA A 37 -6.18 2.44 -6.00
N ALA A 38 -5.05 2.22 -5.31
CA ALA A 38 -3.77 1.91 -5.96
C ALA A 38 -3.83 0.61 -6.76
N ALA A 39 -4.42 -0.44 -6.20
CA ALA A 39 -4.60 -1.72 -6.88
C ALA A 39 -5.50 -1.59 -8.11
N SER A 40 -6.56 -0.77 -8.02
CA SER A 40 -7.46 -0.49 -9.15
C SER A 40 -6.76 0.29 -10.26
N SER A 41 -5.95 1.30 -9.91
CA SER A 41 -5.13 2.06 -10.87
C SER A 41 -4.14 1.15 -11.57
N PHE A 42 -3.37 0.37 -10.80
CA PHE A 42 -2.42 -0.60 -11.36
C PHE A 42 -3.11 -1.59 -12.32
N ALA A 43 -4.27 -2.12 -11.94
CA ALA A 43 -5.02 -3.02 -12.79
C ALA A 43 -5.51 -2.33 -14.08
N ALA A 44 -5.86 -1.04 -14.04
CA ALA A 44 -6.20 -0.27 -15.22
C ALA A 44 -4.98 -0.10 -16.14
N ASP A 45 -3.83 0.29 -15.59
CA ASP A 45 -2.59 0.51 -16.35
C ASP A 45 -2.11 -0.78 -17.03
N VAL A 46 -2.26 -1.92 -16.38
CA VAL A 46 -1.95 -3.24 -16.97
C VAL A 46 -2.92 -3.56 -18.12
N ARG A 47 -4.23 -3.32 -17.96
CA ARG A 47 -5.23 -3.60 -18.99
C ARG A 47 -5.09 -2.67 -20.20
N SER A 48 -4.73 -1.41 -19.98
CA SER A 48 -4.47 -0.43 -21.04
C SER A 48 -3.10 -0.61 -21.70
N ARG A 49 -2.22 -1.45 -21.12
CA ARG A 49 -0.81 -1.62 -21.49
C ARG A 49 0.01 -0.34 -21.32
N GLU A 50 -0.40 0.52 -20.39
CA GLU A 50 0.40 1.65 -19.93
C GLU A 50 1.52 1.18 -19.00
N PHE A 51 1.25 0.14 -18.19
CA PHE A 51 2.26 -0.55 -17.40
C PHE A 51 2.59 -1.95 -17.96
N PRO A 52 3.88 -2.34 -18.03
CA PRO A 52 5.05 -1.49 -17.80
C PRO A 52 5.35 -0.61 -19.04
N ALA A 53 5.68 0.65 -18.81
CA ALA A 53 6.24 1.55 -19.79
C ALA A 53 7.73 1.24 -20.04
N LYS A 54 8.30 1.83 -21.09
CA LYS A 54 9.71 1.66 -21.44
C LYS A 54 10.66 2.00 -20.27
N ALA A 55 10.33 3.02 -19.48
CA ALA A 55 11.13 3.44 -18.31
C ALA A 55 11.13 2.40 -17.18
N GLU A 56 10.14 1.51 -17.15
CA GLU A 56 9.94 0.47 -16.13
C GLU A 56 10.42 -0.90 -16.62
N THR A 57 11.07 -0.95 -17.78
CA THR A 57 11.60 -2.19 -18.37
C THR A 57 13.11 -2.10 -18.58
N TYR A 58 13.81 -3.19 -18.27
CA TYR A 58 15.21 -3.36 -18.69
C TYR A 58 15.26 -3.88 -20.13
N SER A 59 16.12 -3.29 -20.96
CA SER A 59 16.45 -3.84 -22.27
C SER A 59 17.74 -4.65 -22.16
N LEU A 60 17.69 -5.94 -22.49
CA LEU A 60 18.91 -6.74 -22.65
C LEU A 60 19.73 -6.14 -23.79
N ARG A 61 20.94 -5.63 -23.51
CA ARG A 61 21.92 -5.35 -24.56
C ARG A 61 22.41 -6.68 -25.11
N LYS A 62 22.30 -6.89 -26.43
CA LYS A 62 22.98 -8.02 -27.07
C LYS A 62 24.49 -7.91 -26.80
N PRO A 63 25.18 -9.00 -26.42
CA PRO A 63 26.63 -8.99 -26.30
C PRO A 63 27.24 -8.59 -27.66
N GLN A 64 28.23 -7.70 -27.64
CA GLN A 64 29.06 -7.43 -28.82
C GLN A 64 29.95 -8.66 -29.04
N THR A 65 29.60 -9.50 -30.01
CA THR A 65 30.51 -10.46 -30.65
C THR A 65 31.37 -9.76 -31.69
#